data_AF-A0A2E5JKT0-F1
#
_entry.id   AF-A0A2E5JKT0-F1
#
_cell.length_a   1.000
_cell.length_b   1.000
_cell.length_c   1.000
_cell.angle_alpha   90.00
_cell.angle_beta   90.00
_cell.angle_gamma   90.00
#
_symmetry.space_group_name_H-M   'P 1'
#
loop_
_entity.id
_entity.type
_entity.pdbx_description
1 polymer ?
#
loop_
_entity_poly.entity_id
_entity_poly.type
_entity_poly.pdbx_seq_one_letter_code
_entity_poly.pdbx_strand_id
1 'polypeptide(L)'
;MKALVLITIFFVNLAHAENFRVGSVAPSLRIEQSSQDFLDQVEVKKDGKSIFSYKADLVTQKLLQKGLVQFKDKKQPHLVTVWTGGAHGQELIIFDLSKYDSKNKEAAITYLYGSAWTIDLDINQERIEIKGKGEIDKDNEVAPDQTLTFKP
;
A
#
# COMPACT_ATOMS: atom_id res chain seq x y z
N MET A 1 -20.31 -29.82 37.18
CA MET A 1 -19.85 -29.98 35.78
C MET A 1 -19.05 -28.74 35.42
N LYS A 2 -17.74 -28.88 35.17
CA LYS A 2 -16.86 -27.75 34.80
C LYS A 2 -16.90 -27.59 33.29
N ALA A 3 -17.53 -26.53 32.79
CA ALA A 3 -17.47 -26.17 31.38
C ALA A 3 -16.10 -25.56 31.10
N LEU A 4 -15.24 -26.34 30.45
CA LEU A 4 -13.97 -25.89 29.91
C LEU A 4 -14.27 -25.05 28.66
N VAL A 5 -14.20 -23.73 28.79
CA VAL A 5 -14.29 -22.82 27.65
C VAL A 5 -12.98 -22.92 26.89
N LEU A 6 -12.98 -23.61 25.74
CA LEU A 6 -11.90 -23.50 24.76
C LEU A 6 -11.93 -22.08 24.19
N ILE A 7 -10.99 -21.24 24.63
CA ILE A 7 -10.68 -19.99 23.94
C ILE A 7 -9.89 -20.39 22.70
N THR A 8 -10.56 -20.44 21.56
CA THR A 8 -9.91 -20.55 20.25
C THR A 8 -9.17 -19.24 20.00
N ILE A 9 -7.87 -19.24 20.24
CA ILE A 9 -6.98 -18.14 19.87
C ILE A 9 -6.95 -18.10 18.34
N PHE A 10 -7.63 -17.13 17.74
CA PHE A 10 -7.42 -16.77 16.35
C PHE A 10 -5.98 -16.26 16.21
N PHE A 11 -5.10 -17.07 15.64
CA PHE A 11 -3.79 -16.61 15.21
C PHE A 11 -3.98 -15.67 14.03
N VAL A 12 -3.94 -14.36 14.29
CA VAL A 12 -3.72 -13.38 13.23
C VAL A 12 -2.29 -13.61 12.74
N ASN A 13 -2.15 -14.20 11.55
CA ASN A 13 -0.86 -14.27 10.86
C ASN A 13 -0.43 -12.84 10.52
N LEU A 14 0.33 -12.18 11.41
CA LEU A 14 1.01 -10.92 11.12
C LEU A 14 2.17 -11.21 10.15
N ALA A 15 1.89 -11.26 8.86
CA ALA A 15 2.90 -11.38 7.82
C ALA A 15 3.64 -10.04 7.66
N HIS A 16 4.81 -9.93 8.28
CA HIS A 16 5.72 -8.79 8.18
C HIS A 16 6.59 -8.82 6.92
N ALA A 17 5.97 -8.90 5.74
CA ALA A 17 6.69 -8.81 4.49
C ALA A 17 6.20 -7.57 3.73
N GLU A 18 6.84 -6.43 4.00
CA GLU A 18 6.85 -5.36 3.00
C GLU A 18 7.58 -5.86 1.76
N ASN A 19 7.04 -5.57 0.57
CA ASN A 19 7.62 -6.01 -0.70
C ASN A 19 8.92 -5.24 -1.00
N PHE A 20 9.04 -4.01 -0.51
CA PHE A 20 10.22 -3.18 -0.70
C PHE A 20 10.38 -2.13 0.41
N ARG A 21 11.63 -1.70 0.61
CA ARG A 21 12.03 -0.57 1.44
C ARG A 21 13.11 0.22 0.73
N VAL A 22 12.86 1.51 0.48
CA VAL A 22 13.79 2.38 -0.26
C VAL A 22 14.06 3.65 0.55
N GLY A 23 15.32 4.06 0.62
CA GLY A 23 15.70 5.22 1.43
C GLY A 23 16.05 4.89 2.88
N SER A 24 16.32 5.93 3.67
CA SER A 24 16.71 5.84 5.07
C SER A 24 15.53 5.65 6.03
N VAL A 25 14.58 4.77 5.66
CA VAL A 25 13.37 4.51 6.45
C VAL A 25 13.75 3.89 7.80
N ALA A 26 13.35 4.53 8.90
CA ALA A 26 13.69 4.09 10.25
C ALA A 26 13.26 2.62 10.51
N PRO A 27 14.10 1.79 11.18
CA PRO A 27 13.77 0.38 11.45
C PRO A 27 12.55 0.17 12.36
N SER A 28 12.20 1.19 13.15
CA SER A 28 11.01 1.14 13.99
C SER A 28 9.70 1.40 13.25
N LEU A 29 9.79 1.91 12.00
CA LEU A 29 8.66 2.03 11.09
C LEU A 29 8.46 0.70 10.34
N ARG A 30 7.29 0.09 10.55
CA ARG A 30 6.94 -1.21 9.95
C ARG A 30 5.53 -1.17 9.38
N ILE A 31 5.32 -1.96 8.32
CA ILE A 31 3.99 -2.21 7.77
C ILE A 31 3.49 -3.53 8.33
N GLU A 32 2.28 -3.52 8.87
CA GLU A 32 1.50 -4.70 9.20
C GLU A 32 0.30 -4.81 8.25
N GLN A 33 -0.09 -6.04 7.96
CA GLN A 33 -1.29 -6.34 7.18
C GLN A 33 -2.17 -7.29 8.00
N SER A 34 -3.46 -7.00 8.01
CA SER A 34 -4.49 -7.92 8.47
C SER A 34 -5.55 -8.09 7.40
N SER A 35 -6.20 -9.26 7.40
CA SER A 35 -7.32 -9.56 6.50
C SER A 35 -8.49 -10.04 7.35
N GLN A 36 -9.64 -9.38 7.25
CA GLN A 36 -10.87 -9.79 7.91
C GLN A 36 -12.03 -9.74 6.92
N ASP A 37 -12.80 -10.83 6.82
CA ASP A 37 -13.99 -10.92 5.95
C ASP A 37 -13.70 -10.44 4.50
N PHE A 38 -12.56 -10.89 3.96
CA PHE A 38 -12.01 -10.54 2.64
C PHE A 38 -11.56 -9.08 2.45
N LEU A 39 -11.63 -8.26 3.49
CA LEU A 39 -11.07 -6.90 3.48
C LEU A 39 -9.64 -6.91 4.01
N ASP A 40 -8.72 -6.49 3.15
CA ASP A 40 -7.34 -6.23 3.52
C ASP A 40 -7.20 -4.84 4.16
N GLN A 41 -6.49 -4.80 5.28
CA GLN A 41 -6.11 -3.58 5.97
C GLN A 41 -4.59 -3.51 6.08
N VAL A 42 -4.04 -2.34 5.77
CA VAL A 42 -2.65 -1.99 5.98
C VAL A 42 -2.54 -1.05 7.16
N GLU A 43 -1.58 -1.30 8.03
CA GLU A 43 -1.25 -0.46 9.16
C GLU A 43 0.24 -0.12 9.15
N VAL A 44 0.60 1.14 9.35
CA VAL A 44 1.99 1.53 9.59
C VAL A 44 2.15 1.80 11.08
N LYS A 45 3.10 1.09 11.69
CA LYS A 45 3.45 1.26 13.10
C LYS A 45 4.83 1.89 13.23
N LYS A 46 4.96 2.76 14.24
CA LYS A 46 6.24 3.31 14.70
C LYS A 46 6.38 3.02 16.19
N ASP A 47 7.46 2.35 16.57
CA ASP A 47 7.74 1.97 17.96
C ASP A 47 6.56 1.21 18.61
N GLY A 48 5.91 0.33 17.83
CA GLY A 48 4.75 -0.46 18.24
C GLY A 48 3.41 0.29 18.25
N LYS A 49 3.39 1.60 17.99
CA LYS A 49 2.17 2.41 17.92
C LYS A 49 1.71 2.59 16.49
N SER A 50 0.41 2.41 16.24
CA SER A 50 -0.22 2.77 14.97
C SER A 50 -0.07 4.26 14.70
N ILE A 51 0.49 4.60 13.54
CA ILE A 51 0.57 5.99 13.05
C ILE A 51 -0.25 6.19 11.78
N PHE A 52 -0.70 5.10 11.16
CA PHE A 52 -1.47 5.13 9.94
C PHE A 52 -2.20 3.82 9.78
N SER A 53 -3.44 3.86 9.30
CA SER A 53 -4.08 2.66 8.78
C SER A 53 -4.99 3.00 7.62
N TYR A 54 -5.01 2.11 6.64
CA TYR A 54 -5.86 2.17 5.48
C TYR A 54 -6.50 0.80 5.26
N LYS A 55 -7.81 0.78 5.03
CA LYS A 55 -8.56 -0.41 4.66
C LYS A 55 -9.14 -0.17 3.28
N ALA A 56 -9.06 -1.16 2.39
CA ALA A 56 -9.69 -1.06 1.09
C ALA A 56 -11.20 -0.83 1.22
N ASP A 57 -11.76 -0.05 0.30
CA ASP A 57 -13.19 0.32 0.30
C ASP A 57 -14.07 -0.82 -0.20
N LEU A 58 -13.52 -1.74 -1.00
CA LEU A 58 -14.23 -2.86 -1.61
C LEU A 58 -13.68 -4.22 -1.16
N VAL A 59 -14.59 -5.15 -0.85
CA VAL A 59 -14.32 -6.52 -0.39
C VAL A 59 -13.54 -7.36 -1.42
N THR A 60 -13.58 -6.98 -2.69
CA THR A 60 -12.86 -7.66 -3.77
C THR A 60 -11.45 -7.14 -3.96
N GLN A 61 -11.08 -6.01 -3.34
CA GLN A 61 -9.75 -5.42 -3.48
C GLN A 61 -8.76 -6.11 -2.55
N LYS A 62 -7.81 -6.83 -3.13
CA LYS A 62 -6.68 -7.46 -2.44
C LYS A 62 -5.44 -6.58 -2.52
N LEU A 63 -4.68 -6.54 -1.44
CA LEU A 63 -3.37 -5.89 -1.43
C LEU A 63 -2.35 -6.78 -2.17
N LEU A 64 -1.76 -6.26 -3.23
CA LEU A 64 -0.77 -6.96 -4.05
C LEU A 64 0.66 -6.60 -3.65
N GLN A 65 0.92 -5.31 -3.42
CA GLN A 65 2.25 -4.83 -3.00
C GLN A 65 2.12 -3.73 -1.95
N LYS A 66 3.08 -3.68 -1.04
CA LYS A 66 3.23 -2.63 -0.03
C LYS A 66 4.71 -2.37 0.25
N GLY A 67 5.08 -1.12 0.45
CA GLY A 67 6.44 -0.78 0.83
C GLY A 67 6.58 0.65 1.34
N LEU A 68 7.73 0.94 1.95
CA LEU A 68 8.05 2.27 2.46
C LEU A 68 9.15 2.90 1.60
N VAL A 69 8.93 4.15 1.21
CA VAL A 69 9.89 4.95 0.44
C VAL A 69 10.17 6.25 1.14
N GLN A 70 11.41 6.47 1.57
CA GLN A 70 11.87 7.78 2.01
C GLN A 70 12.66 8.46 0.90
N PHE A 71 12.03 9.44 0.27
CA PHE A 71 12.67 10.26 -0.74
C PHE A 71 13.70 11.21 -0.13
N LYS A 72 14.74 11.55 -0.90
CA LYS A 72 15.92 12.29 -0.45
C LYS A 72 15.59 13.62 0.26
N ASP A 73 14.59 14.34 -0.26
CA ASP A 73 14.19 15.66 0.27
C ASP A 73 12.99 15.60 1.23
N LYS A 74 12.59 14.40 1.67
CA LYS A 74 11.46 14.20 2.58
C LYS A 74 11.93 13.62 3.92
N LYS A 75 11.49 14.24 5.01
CA LYS A 75 11.83 13.81 6.38
C LYS A 75 11.06 12.56 6.82
N GLN A 76 9.85 12.37 6.31
CA GLN A 76 9.02 11.21 6.60
C GLN A 76 8.91 10.32 5.36
N PRO A 77 8.81 8.99 5.55
CA PRO A 77 8.58 8.07 4.46
C PRO A 77 7.15 8.19 3.91
N HIS A 78 6.97 7.72 2.69
CA HIS A 78 5.68 7.47 2.08
C HIS A 78 5.35 5.98 2.17
N LEU A 79 4.09 5.66 2.37
CA LEU A 79 3.58 4.31 2.17
C LEU A 79 3.13 4.19 0.71
N VAL A 80 3.64 3.18 0.02
CA VAL A 80 3.26 2.86 -1.35
C VAL A 80 2.52 1.53 -1.33
N THR A 81 1.32 1.48 -1.89
CA THR A 81 0.51 0.27 -1.97
C THR A 81 -0.02 0.05 -3.38
N VAL A 82 -0.06 -1.20 -3.82
CA VAL A 82 -0.74 -1.63 -5.05
C VAL A 82 -1.86 -2.60 -4.66
N TRP A 83 -3.07 -2.31 -5.10
CA TRP A 83 -4.27 -3.10 -4.86
C TRP A 83 -4.81 -3.66 -6.18
N THR A 84 -5.57 -4.74 -6.14
CA THR A 84 -6.43 -5.12 -7.29
C THR A 84 -7.57 -4.09 -7.41
N GLY A 85 -7.90 -3.62 -8.60
CA GLY A 85 -8.94 -2.63 -8.89
C GLY A 85 -10.21 -3.21 -9.51
N GLY A 86 -10.82 -4.24 -8.90
CA GLY A 86 -12.06 -4.85 -9.41
C GLY A 86 -11.94 -5.39 -10.85
N ALA A 87 -12.93 -5.12 -11.70
CA ALA A 87 -12.95 -5.53 -13.10
C ALA A 87 -11.96 -4.76 -14.01
N HIS A 88 -11.24 -3.78 -13.46
CA HIS A 88 -10.48 -2.77 -14.22
C HIS A 88 -8.99 -2.73 -13.85
N GLY A 89 -8.42 -3.82 -13.31
CA GLY A 89 -6.96 -3.99 -13.20
C GLY A 89 -6.37 -3.77 -11.80
N GLN A 90 -5.48 -2.79 -11.63
CA GLN A 90 -4.74 -2.52 -10.38
C GLN A 90 -4.73 -1.04 -10.04
N GLU A 91 -4.62 -0.71 -8.76
CA GLU A 91 -4.58 0.65 -8.24
C GLU A 91 -3.33 0.88 -7.40
N LEU A 92 -2.50 1.84 -7.78
CA LEU A 92 -1.39 2.36 -6.99
C LEU A 92 -1.87 3.54 -6.15
N ILE A 93 -1.63 3.47 -4.84
CA ILE A 93 -1.90 4.55 -3.90
C ILE A 93 -0.61 4.89 -3.16
N ILE A 94 -0.27 6.18 -3.10
CA ILE A 94 0.87 6.69 -2.35
C ILE A 94 0.34 7.61 -1.25
N PHE A 95 0.70 7.30 -0.01
CA PHE A 95 0.33 8.06 1.17
C PHE A 95 1.53 8.81 1.73
N ASP A 96 1.39 10.11 1.95
CA ASP A 96 2.38 10.93 2.66
C ASP A 96 2.16 10.80 4.17
N LEU A 97 3.02 10.04 4.85
CA LEU A 97 2.88 9.78 6.29
C LEU A 97 3.18 11.03 7.15
N SER A 98 3.73 12.11 6.58
CA SER A 98 3.89 13.38 7.31
C SER A 98 2.59 14.14 7.49
N LYS A 99 1.61 13.90 6.62
CA LYS A 99 0.33 14.62 6.57
C LYS A 99 -0.80 13.89 7.28
N TYR A 100 -0.50 12.79 7.98
CA TYR A 100 -1.50 12.08 8.74
C TYR A 100 -2.06 12.97 9.87
N ASP A 101 -3.36 13.26 9.78
CA ASP A 101 -4.12 13.94 10.82
C ASP A 101 -5.13 12.96 11.43
N SER A 102 -4.94 12.64 12.71
CA SER A 102 -5.82 11.76 13.48
C SER A 102 -7.24 12.31 13.63
N LYS A 103 -7.44 13.63 13.46
CA LYS A 103 -8.73 14.31 13.56
C LYS A 103 -9.59 14.12 12.32
N ASN A 104 -8.97 14.15 11.13
CA ASN A 104 -9.70 14.09 9.86
C ASN A 104 -9.82 12.67 9.30
N LYS A 105 -9.03 11.70 9.81
CA LYS A 105 -8.99 10.29 9.35
C LYS A 105 -8.84 10.12 7.83
N GLU A 106 -8.49 11.18 7.12
CA GLU A 106 -8.12 11.16 5.73
C GLU A 106 -6.60 11.04 5.69
N ALA A 107 -6.15 9.86 5.31
CA ALA A 107 -4.83 9.71 4.75
C ALA A 107 -4.66 10.74 3.63
N ALA A 108 -3.64 11.60 3.67
CA ALA A 108 -3.33 12.41 2.49
C ALA A 108 -2.77 11.47 1.41
N ILE A 109 -3.67 10.88 0.63
CA ILE A 109 -3.35 10.27 -0.66
C ILE A 109 -2.68 11.37 -1.45
N THR A 110 -1.36 11.27 -1.60
CA THR A 110 -0.59 12.25 -2.37
C THR A 110 -0.55 11.88 -3.83
N TYR A 111 -0.93 10.65 -4.17
CA TYR A 111 -1.03 10.15 -5.52
C TYR A 111 -1.94 8.91 -5.58
N LEU A 112 -2.80 8.86 -6.58
CA LEU A 112 -3.64 7.72 -6.91
C LEU A 112 -3.54 7.48 -8.41
N TYR A 113 -3.30 6.24 -8.81
CA TYR A 113 -3.26 5.83 -10.20
C TYR A 113 -3.97 4.49 -10.37
N GLY A 114 -5.00 4.46 -11.21
CA GLY A 114 -5.67 3.24 -11.65
C GLY A 114 -5.09 2.78 -12.99
N SER A 115 -4.92 1.47 -13.15
CA SER A 115 -4.37 0.83 -14.33
C SER A 115 -5.25 -0.33 -14.73
N ALA A 116 -5.68 -0.40 -16.00
CA ALA A 116 -6.33 -1.57 -16.59
C ALA A 116 -5.44 -2.83 -16.57
N TRP A 117 -4.14 -2.66 -16.35
CA TRP A 117 -3.10 -3.68 -16.47
C TRP A 117 -2.36 -3.91 -15.16
N THR A 118 -1.50 -4.93 -15.15
CA THR A 118 -0.56 -5.13 -14.05
C THR A 118 0.42 -3.96 -13.98
N ILE A 119 0.57 -3.39 -12.79
CA ILE A 119 1.51 -2.33 -12.49
C ILE A 119 2.87 -2.94 -12.16
N ASP A 120 3.89 -2.47 -12.87
CA ASP A 120 5.30 -2.68 -12.53
C ASP A 120 5.89 -1.38 -12.00
N LEU A 121 6.67 -1.47 -10.91
CA LEU A 121 7.24 -0.31 -10.24
C LEU A 121 8.75 -0.35 -10.30
N ASP A 122 9.36 0.77 -10.68
CA ASP A 122 10.79 1.03 -10.49
C ASP A 122 10.95 2.20 -9.52
N ILE A 123 11.57 1.94 -8.37
CA ILE A 123 11.52 2.82 -7.20
C ILE A 123 12.93 3.14 -6.74
N ASN A 124 13.21 4.44 -6.57
CA ASN A 124 14.43 4.92 -5.93
C ASN A 124 14.14 6.11 -5.00
N GLN A 125 15.19 6.73 -4.44
CA GLN A 125 15.06 7.85 -3.50
C GLN A 125 14.62 9.18 -4.15
N GLU A 126 14.47 9.24 -5.47
CA GLU A 126 14.09 10.45 -6.21
C GLU A 126 12.68 10.35 -6.81
N ARG A 127 12.24 9.15 -7.19
CA ARG A 127 10.97 8.96 -7.91
C ARG A 127 10.44 7.53 -7.82
N ILE A 128 9.18 7.38 -8.20
CA ILE A 128 8.54 6.11 -8.52
C ILE A 128 8.15 6.15 -9.99
N GLU A 129 8.70 5.26 -10.80
CA GLU A 129 8.28 5.02 -12.18
C GLU A 129 7.27 3.88 -12.23
N ILE A 130 6.18 4.11 -12.94
CA ILE A 130 5.04 3.20 -13.09
C ILE A 130 5.03 2.76 -14.55
N LYS A 131 5.17 1.45 -14.77
CA LYS A 131 5.22 0.82 -16.08
C LYS A 131 4.05 -0.16 -16.21
N GLY A 132 3.22 0.00 -17.23
CA GLY A 132 2.17 -0.98 -17.54
C GLY A 132 2.77 -2.24 -18.18
N LYS A 133 2.29 -3.43 -17.79
CA LYS A 133 2.63 -4.70 -18.45
C LYS A 133 1.41 -5.29 -19.18
N GLY A 134 1.40 -5.29 -20.51
CA GLY A 134 0.32 -5.87 -21.34
C GLY A 134 0.44 -5.58 -22.84
N GLU A 135 -0.36 -6.26 -23.67
CA GLU A 135 -0.55 -5.93 -25.10
C GLU A 135 -1.57 -4.79 -25.28
N ILE A 136 -1.37 -3.97 -26.31
CA ILE A 136 -2.18 -2.79 -26.63
C ILE A 136 -3.57 -3.22 -27.11
N ASP A 137 -4.63 -2.78 -26.42
CA ASP A 137 -5.94 -2.60 -27.05
C ASP A 137 -6.22 -1.11 -27.25
N LYS A 138 -6.86 -0.76 -28.35
CA LYS A 138 -7.06 0.61 -28.88
C LYS A 138 -7.82 1.56 -27.95
N ASP A 139 -8.38 1.03 -26.87
CA ASP A 139 -9.27 1.77 -25.96
C ASP A 139 -8.60 2.24 -24.64
N ASN A 140 -7.27 2.11 -24.49
CA ASN A 140 -6.60 2.36 -23.19
C ASN A 140 -5.88 3.72 -23.08
N GLU A 141 -5.94 4.31 -21.89
CA GLU A 141 -5.39 5.65 -21.58
C GLU A 141 -3.87 5.67 -21.30
N VAL A 142 -3.22 4.52 -21.11
CA VAL A 142 -1.75 4.41 -20.97
C VAL A 142 -1.23 3.24 -21.80
N ALA A 143 -0.44 3.56 -22.83
CA ALA A 143 0.16 2.57 -23.72
C ALA A 143 1.40 1.88 -23.07
N PRO A 144 1.79 0.66 -23.48
CA PRO A 144 2.90 -0.11 -22.91
C PRO A 144 4.28 0.57 -22.99
N ASP A 145 4.42 1.59 -23.83
CA ASP A 145 5.60 2.43 -24.00
C ASP A 145 5.56 3.72 -23.18
N GLN A 146 4.48 3.96 -22.42
CA GLN A 146 4.36 5.12 -21.55
C GLN A 146 4.77 4.79 -20.12
N THR A 147 5.67 5.61 -19.59
CA THR A 147 6.06 5.60 -18.18
C THR A 147 5.42 6.80 -17.48
N LEU A 148 4.69 6.56 -16.40
CA LEU A 148 4.29 7.63 -15.49
C LEU A 148 5.31 7.74 -14.36
N THR A 149 5.67 8.96 -14.00
CA THR A 149 6.63 9.20 -12.92
C THR A 149 6.00 10.03 -11.83
N PHE A 150 5.92 9.48 -10.62
CA PHE A 150 5.65 10.24 -9.42
C PHE A 150 6.95 10.81 -8.85
N LYS A 151 6.97 12.12 -8.60
CA LYS A 151 8.03 12.83 -7.86
C LYS A 151 7.37 13.53 -6.65
N PRO A 152 7.96 13.40 -5.46
CA PRO A 152 7.35 13.81 -4.19
C PRO A 152 7.43 15.32 -3.89
#